data_AF-A0A3S1C580-F1
#
_entry.id   AF-A0A3S1C580-F1
#
_cell.length_a   1.000
_cell.length_b   1.000
_cell.length_c   1.000
_cell.angle_alpha   90.00
_cell.angle_beta   90.00
_cell.angle_gamma   90.00
#
_symmetry.space_group_name_H-M   'P 1'
#
loop_
_entity.id
_entity.type
_entity.pdbx_description
1 polymer ?
#
loop_
_entity_poly.entity_id
_entity_poly.type
_entity_poly.pdbx_seq_one_letter_code
_entity_poly.pdbx_strand_id
1 'polypeptide(L)'
;MQATSTSILEFEQLFRQKLKLNNCRLIKKRQENNYEITTPAKDIFLMTWCEFPEINLVYQNVGIRTAQTVVYERAIRSHISSCLTSIKNTPNN
;
A
#
# COMPACT_ATOMS: atom_id res chain seq x y z
N MET A 1 -0.62 11.63 -20.48
CA MET A 1 -0.28 10.51 -19.57
C MET A 1 -1.56 9.93 -18.95
N GLN A 2 -2.46 9.32 -19.73
CA GLN A 2 -3.72 8.75 -19.19
C GLN A 2 -3.49 7.36 -18.56
N ALA A 3 -2.53 6.59 -19.06
CA ALA A 3 -2.25 5.24 -18.58
C ALA A 3 -1.83 5.20 -17.10
N THR A 4 -0.97 6.14 -16.67
CA THR A 4 -0.46 6.18 -15.28
C THR A 4 -1.58 6.44 -14.27
N SER A 5 -2.50 7.35 -14.58
CA SER A 5 -3.65 7.67 -13.72
C SER A 5 -4.61 6.48 -13.57
N THR A 6 -4.85 5.75 -14.66
CA THR A 6 -5.68 4.53 -14.64
C THR A 6 -5.01 3.42 -13.81
N SER A 7 -3.70 3.19 -13.98
CA SER A 7 -2.96 2.19 -13.21
C SER A 7 -2.93 2.52 -11.71
N ILE A 8 -2.82 3.80 -11.33
CA ILE A 8 -2.88 4.23 -9.92
C ILE A 8 -4.26 3.92 -9.32
N LEU A 9 -5.34 4.22 -10.06
CA LEU A 9 -6.71 3.93 -9.61
C LEU A 9 -6.96 2.43 -9.43
N GLU A 10 -6.52 1.62 -10.40
CA GLU A 10 -6.63 0.16 -10.34
C GLU A 10 -5.83 -0.41 -9.17
N PHE A 11 -4.58 0.06 -8.98
CA PHE A 11 -3.77 -0.27 -7.82
C PHE A 11 -4.48 0.09 -6.51
N GLU A 12 -4.99 1.31 -6.37
CA GLU A 12 -5.69 1.74 -5.17
C GLU A 12 -6.88 0.82 -4.84
N GLN A 13 -7.66 0.45 -5.85
CA GLN A 13 -8.83 -0.42 -5.67
C GLN A 13 -8.41 -1.82 -5.20
N LEU A 14 -7.45 -2.45 -5.89
CA LEU A 14 -6.95 -3.78 -5.52
C LEU A 14 -6.32 -3.78 -4.13
N PHE A 15 -5.51 -2.76 -3.83
CA PHE A 15 -4.80 -2.67 -2.57
C PHE A 15 -5.76 -2.43 -1.39
N ARG A 16 -6.78 -1.58 -1.56
CA ARG A 16 -7.84 -1.39 -0.56
C ARG A 16 -8.60 -2.68 -0.25
N GLN A 17 -8.91 -3.48 -1.27
CA GLN A 17 -9.57 -4.78 -1.07
C GLN A 17 -8.69 -5.72 -0.24
N LYS A 18 -7.39 -5.84 -0.56
CA LYS A 18 -6.46 -6.68 0.20
C LYS A 18 -6.29 -6.23 1.65
N LEU A 19 -6.18 -4.93 1.90
CA LEU A 19 -6.07 -4.40 3.27
C LEU A 19 -7.33 -4.64 4.09
N LYS A 20 -8.51 -4.50 3.49
CA LYS A 20 -9.79 -4.75 4.16
C LYS A 20 -9.92 -6.21 4.62
N LEU A 21 -9.45 -7.17 3.83
CA LEU A 21 -9.44 -8.60 4.21
C LEU A 21 -8.55 -8.89 5.43
N ASN A 22 -7.52 -8.06 5.64
CA ASN A 22 -6.59 -8.17 6.76
C ASN A 22 -6.93 -7.22 7.93
N ASN A 23 -8.15 -6.66 7.95
CA ASN A 23 -8.59 -5.67 8.94
C ASN A 23 -7.66 -4.45 9.08
N CYS A 24 -6.90 -4.13 8.03
CA CYS A 24 -6.04 -2.95 7.99
C CYS A 24 -6.85 -1.75 7.47
N ARG A 25 -6.61 -0.58 8.05
CA ARG A 25 -7.24 0.68 7.61
C ARG A 25 -6.27 1.42 6.69
N LEU A 26 -6.75 1.83 5.52
CA LEU A 26 -5.99 2.69 4.57
C LEU A 26 -6.58 4.10 4.55
N ILE A 27 -5.77 5.10 4.88
CA ILE A 27 -6.14 6.51 4.89
C ILE A 27 -5.25 7.25 3.89
N LYS A 28 -5.84 7.96 2.92
CA LYS A 28 -5.09 8.85 2.02
C LYS A 28 -4.76 10.14 2.77
N LYS A 29 -3.49 10.55 2.79
CA LYS A 29 -3.03 11.80 3.40
C LYS A 29 -3.22 12.96 2.41
N ARG A 30 -3.07 14.20 2.89
CA ARG A 30 -3.33 15.43 2.11
C ARG A 30 -2.42 15.58 0.88
N GLN A 31 -1.22 15.01 0.93
CA GLN A 31 -0.33 14.97 -0.23
C GLN A 31 -0.81 13.87 -1.19
N GLU A 32 -0.85 14.19 -2.47
CA GLU A 32 -1.03 13.18 -3.51
C GLU A 32 0.03 12.09 -3.32
N ASN A 33 -0.38 10.83 -3.50
CA ASN A 33 0.50 9.67 -3.41
C ASN A 33 1.04 9.33 -2.01
N ASN A 34 0.38 9.77 -0.93
CA ASN A 34 0.75 9.42 0.44
C ASN A 34 -0.42 8.75 1.18
N TYR A 35 -0.17 7.59 1.78
CA TYR A 35 -1.17 6.79 2.47
C TYR A 35 -0.63 6.31 3.81
N GLU A 36 -1.52 6.27 4.78
CA GLU A 36 -1.29 5.66 6.08
C GLU A 36 -2.06 4.36 6.16
N ILE A 37 -1.35 3.32 6.59
CA ILE A 37 -1.89 1.99 6.81
C ILE A 37 -1.81 1.73 8.32
N THR A 38 -2.96 1.54 8.95
CA THR A 38 -3.04 1.16 10.36
C THR A 38 -3.43 -0.31 10.46
N THR A 39 -2.62 -1.12 11.17
CA THR A 39 -2.91 -2.53 11.40
C THR A 39 -3.84 -2.72 12.61
N PRO A 40 -4.45 -3.91 12.79
CA PRO A 40 -5.20 -4.24 14.01
C PRO A 40 -4.37 -4.12 15.30
N ALA A 41 -3.05 -4.34 15.21
CA ALA A 41 -2.11 -4.17 16.33
C ALA A 41 -1.74 -2.71 16.59
N LYS A 42 -2.37 -1.75 15.88
CA LYS A 42 -2.10 -0.32 15.93
C LYS A 42 -0.70 0.08 15.44
N ASP A 43 -0.03 -0.80 14.68
CA ASP A 43 1.15 -0.41 13.92
C ASP A 43 0.73 0.56 12.81
N ILE A 44 1.60 1.53 12.51
CA ILE A 44 1.37 2.52 11.46
C ILE A 44 2.47 2.41 10.42
N PHE A 45 2.07 2.29 9.15
CA PHE A 45 2.97 2.31 8.00
C PHE A 45 2.59 3.45 7.08
N LEU A 46 3.60 4.18 6.60
CA LEU A 46 3.47 5.22 5.60
C LEU A 46 3.87 4.65 4.25
N MET A 47 2.95 4.68 3.31
CA MET A 47 3.14 4.26 1.93
C MET A 47 3.16 5.50 1.04
N THR A 48 4.24 5.72 0.30
CA THR A 48 4.41 6.87 -0.58
C THR A 48 4.99 6.49 -1.92
N TRP A 49 4.78 7.31 -2.95
CA TRP A 49 5.53 7.23 -4.20
C TRP A 49 5.73 8.61 -4.82
N CYS A 50 6.91 8.81 -5.42
CA CYS A 50 7.20 9.98 -6.25
C CYS A 50 6.86 9.68 -7.72
N GLU A 51 7.31 8.53 -8.22
CA GLU A 51 7.00 8.03 -9.55
C GLU A 51 6.37 6.63 -9.42
N PHE A 52 5.16 6.45 -9.93
CA PHE A 52 4.51 5.14 -9.92
C PHE A 52 5.11 4.25 -11.03
N PRO A 53 5.49 2.98 -10.78
CA PRO A 53 5.09 2.11 -9.67
C PRO A 53 6.11 1.99 -8.51
N GLU A 54 7.04 2.93 -8.35
CA GLU A 54 8.04 2.88 -7.27
C GLU A 54 7.44 3.32 -5.93
N ILE A 55 6.93 2.33 -5.18
CA ILE A 55 6.27 2.55 -3.90
C ILE A 55 7.26 2.31 -2.75
N ASN A 56 7.41 3.34 -1.92
CA ASN A 56 8.09 3.30 -0.64
C ASN A 56 7.11 2.94 0.47
N LEU A 57 7.54 2.06 1.38
CA LEU A 57 6.81 1.72 2.61
C LEU A 57 7.75 1.86 3.79
N VAL A 58 7.36 2.69 4.75
CA VAL A 58 8.13 2.99 5.96
C VAL A 58 7.27 2.76 7.19
N TYR A 59 7.82 2.08 8.21
CA TYR A 59 7.17 1.99 9.51
C TYR A 59 7.28 3.32 10.26
N GLN A 60 6.15 3.85 10.72
CA GLN A 60 6.16 5.03 11.59
C GLN A 60 6.40 4.57 13.02
N ASN A 61 7.46 5.08 13.64
CA ASN A 61 7.84 4.70 15.01
C ASN A 61 6.87 5.32 16.04
N VAL A 62 5.71 4.71 16.21
CA VAL A 62 4.65 5.13 17.14
C VAL A 62 4.59 4.28 18.42
N GLY A 63 5.56 3.37 18.59
CA GLY A 63 5.62 2.44 19.73
C GLY A 63 6.78 1.45 19.59
N ILE A 64 6.71 0.34 20.33
CA ILE A 64 7.74 -0.71 20.26
C ILE A 64 7.50 -1.56 19.01
N ARG A 65 8.49 -1.59 18.12
CA ARG A 65 8.49 -2.51 16.97
C ARG A 65 8.62 -3.94 17.47
N THR A 66 7.60 -4.75 17.23
CA THR A 66 7.56 -6.16 17.65
C THR A 66 7.81 -7.10 16.48
N ALA A 67 7.98 -8.39 16.76
CA ALA A 67 8.00 -9.43 15.72
C ALA A 67 6.71 -9.38 14.87
N GLN A 68 5.56 -9.08 15.50
CA GLN A 68 4.29 -8.93 14.80
C GLN A 68 4.29 -7.74 13.82
N THR A 69 4.93 -6.63 14.20
CA THR A 69 5.12 -5.47 13.29
C THR A 69 5.87 -5.88 12.03
N VAL A 70 6.91 -6.71 12.15
CA VAL A 70 7.68 -7.22 10.99
C VAL A 70 6.82 -8.14 10.11
N VAL A 71 5.96 -8.96 10.69
CA VAL A 71 5.01 -9.80 9.94
C VAL A 71 4.05 -8.93 9.13
N TYR A 72 3.47 -7.90 9.74
CA TYR A 72 2.61 -6.96 9.03
C TYR A 72 3.34 -6.21 7.91
N GLU A 73 4.57 -5.74 8.16
CA GLU A 73 5.36 -5.07 7.14
C GLU A 73 5.57 -5.96 5.91
N ARG A 74 5.97 -7.22 6.13
CA ARG A 74 6.17 -8.20 5.05
C ARG A 74 4.88 -8.47 4.28
N ALA A 75 3.76 -8.62 4.98
CA ALA A 75 2.46 -8.83 4.35
C ALA A 75 2.05 -7.63 3.48
N ILE A 76 2.20 -6.41 3.99
CA ILE A 76 1.89 -5.18 3.25
C ILE A 76 2.77 -5.07 2.01
N ARG A 77 4.08 -5.29 2.11
CA ARG A 77 5.01 -5.29 0.96
C ARG A 77 4.64 -6.34 -0.10
N SER A 78 4.26 -7.54 0.35
CA SER A 78 3.78 -8.61 -0.53
C SER A 78 2.49 -8.21 -1.26
N HIS A 79 1.54 -7.58 -0.57
CA HIS A 79 0.32 -7.06 -1.17
C HIS A 79 0.58 -5.98 -2.20
N ILE A 80 1.46 -5.02 -1.90
CA ILE A 80 1.89 -3.98 -2.87
C ILE A 80 2.44 -4.65 -4.13
N SER A 81 3.41 -5.57 -3.96
CA SER A 81 4.06 -6.26 -5.08
C SER A 81 3.07 -7.05 -5.93
N SER A 82 2.13 -7.75 -5.27
CA SER A 82 1.06 -8.49 -5.94
C SER A 82 0.14 -7.57 -6.75
N CYS A 83 -0.30 -6.45 -6.17
CA CYS A 83 -1.14 -5.48 -6.87
C CYS A 83 -0.42 -4.87 -8.08
N LEU A 84 0.85 -4.47 -7.92
CA LEU A 84 1.68 -3.95 -9.01
C LEU A 84 1.90 -4.98 -10.13
N THR A 85 2.03 -6.26 -9.78
CA THR A 85 2.16 -7.34 -10.77
C THR A 85 0.85 -7.55 -11.52
N SER A 86 -0.29 -7.52 -10.81
CA SER A 86 -1.61 -7.67 -11.43
C SER A 86 -1.88 -6.59 -12.47
N ILE A 87 -1.66 -5.32 -12.15
CA ILE A 87 -1.90 -4.21 -13.09
C ILE A 87 -0.93 -4.19 -14.27
N LYS A 88 0.30 -4.72 -14.10
CA LYS A 88 1.27 -4.87 -15.21
C LYS A 88 0.86 -5.98 -16.18
N ASN A 89 0.16 -6.99 -15.68
CA ASN A 89 -0.30 -8.13 -16.47
C ASN A 89 -1.69 -7.92 -17.08
N THR A 90 -2.41 -6.85 -16.71
CA THR A 90 -3.60 -6.40 -17.42
C THR A 90 -3.16 -5.88 -18.79
N PRO A 91 -3.49 -6.54 -19.92
CA PRO A 91 -3.09 -6.07 -21.23
C PRO A 91 -3.77 -4.72 -21.47
N ASN A 92 -3.01 -3.72 -21.94
CA ASN A 92 -3.58 -2.53 -22.57
C ASN A 92 -4.43 -3.00 -23.75
N ASN A 93 -5.75 -3.14 -23.55
CA ASN A 93 -6.74 -3.29 -24.61
C ASN A 93 -7.35 -1.93 -24.91
#